data_AF-A0A538LZ22-F1
#
_entry.id   AF-A0A538LZ22-F1
#
_cell.length_a   1.000
_cell.length_b   1.000
_cell.length_c   1.000
_cell.angle_alpha   90.00
_cell.angle_beta   90.00
_cell.angle_gamma   90.00
#
_symmetry.space_group_name_H-M   'P 1'
#
loop_
_entity.id
_entity.type
_entity.pdbx_description
1 polymer ?
#
loop_
_entity_poly.entity_id
_entity_poly.type
_entity_poly.pdbx_seq_one_letter_code
_entity_poly.pdbx_strand_id
1 'polypeptide(L)'
;MLSPTLILAHAFGARYDLPVPLYLFVLGGAAVVFASFLLVVRREVAPADGPTTGDGGYVAPHRPLLGGLGLLLLAFLIYSGIHGSQEIAENILPTMFWLIVWIGVPISCGVLGDWTPWVNPFATLARLVDRDDLRQRLIGGPALSWPRWLGFWPATLIFFLVASGELIYNGWATRPIVTAVSLVVYALISALGGLLFGAEVWLERGEMFSVLWATWGRLGYWRFGRPGRRRFLGGVDQPR
;
A
#
# COMPACT_ATOMS: atom_id res chain seq x y z
N MET A 1 42.89 -0.34 11.13
CA MET A 1 41.89 0.63 11.66
C MET A 1 40.73 0.64 10.68
N LEU A 2 39.57 0.11 11.08
CA LEU A 2 38.35 0.14 10.29
C LEU A 2 37.85 1.59 10.28
N SER A 3 38.07 2.32 9.20
CA SER A 3 37.42 3.61 8.99
C SER A 3 35.91 3.35 8.92
N PRO A 4 35.09 3.95 9.81
CA PRO A 4 33.64 3.82 9.71
C PRO A 4 33.23 4.47 8.39
N THR A 5 32.79 3.66 7.44
CA THR A 5 32.12 4.15 6.24
C THR A 5 30.91 4.92 6.73
N LEU A 6 30.93 6.24 6.59
CA LEU A 6 29.79 7.09 6.88
C LEU A 6 28.72 6.72 5.84
N ILE A 7 27.83 5.79 6.19
CA ILE A 7 26.65 5.50 5.40
C ILE A 7 25.75 6.72 5.59
N LEU A 8 25.92 7.72 4.71
CA LEU A 8 24.95 8.77 4.50
C LEU A 8 23.68 8.09 3.97
N ALA A 9 22.84 7.60 4.87
CA ALA A 9 21.53 7.00 4.59
C ALA A 9 20.50 8.05 4.10
N HIS A 10 20.97 9.17 3.55
CA HIS A 10 20.14 10.25 3.06
C HIS A 10 20.47 10.48 1.59
N ALA A 11 19.59 10.06 0.69
CA ALA A 11 19.64 10.41 -0.71
C ALA A 11 19.11 11.84 -0.92
N PHE A 12 19.80 12.84 -0.38
CA PHE A 12 19.64 14.19 -0.92
C PHE A 12 20.43 14.26 -2.22
N GLY A 13 19.71 14.42 -3.34
CA GLY A 13 20.31 14.80 -4.61
C GLY A 13 21.01 16.16 -4.53
N ALA A 14 21.53 16.64 -5.67
CA ALA A 14 22.14 17.96 -5.78
C ALA A 14 21.29 19.04 -5.07
N ARG A 15 21.92 19.97 -4.35
CA ARG A 15 21.24 21.11 -3.73
C ARG A 15 20.33 21.76 -4.77
N TYR A 16 19.02 21.66 -4.54
CA TYR A 16 18.04 22.36 -5.34
C TYR A 16 18.06 23.81 -4.88
N ASP A 17 18.73 24.68 -5.63
CA ASP A 17 18.61 26.12 -5.44
C ASP A 17 17.22 26.54 -5.91
N LEU A 18 16.37 26.96 -4.96
CA LEU A 18 15.03 27.40 -5.31
C LEU A 18 15.11 28.61 -6.25
N PRO A 19 14.36 28.62 -7.36
CA PRO A 19 14.27 29.79 -8.24
C PRO A 19 13.53 30.98 -7.58
N VAL A 20 12.97 30.78 -6.38
CA VAL A 20 12.17 31.75 -5.64
C VAL A 20 12.93 32.17 -4.36
N PRO A 21 12.90 33.46 -3.97
CA PRO A 21 13.51 33.91 -2.73
C PRO A 21 13.08 33.10 -1.50
N LEU A 22 14.05 32.77 -0.63
CA LEU A 22 13.85 31.90 0.54
C LEU A 22 12.68 32.34 1.43
N TYR A 23 12.52 33.65 1.63
CA TYR A 23 11.45 34.18 2.49
C TYR A 23 10.05 33.87 1.95
N LEU A 24 9.84 33.89 0.62
CA LEU A 24 8.55 33.52 0.02
C LEU A 24 8.26 32.04 0.20
N PHE A 25 9.28 31.18 0.07
CA PHE A 25 9.13 29.75 0.30
C PHE A 25 8.76 29.44 1.76
N VAL A 26 9.49 30.04 2.72
CA VAL A 26 9.24 29.84 4.15
C VAL A 26 7.86 30.38 4.54
N LEU A 27 7.49 31.59 4.12
CA LEU A 27 6.19 32.17 4.41
C LEU A 27 5.05 31.38 3.77
N GLY A 28 5.22 30.94 2.51
CA GLY A 28 4.24 30.10 1.82
C GLY A 28 4.04 28.76 2.53
N GLY A 29 5.14 28.08 2.88
CA GLY A 29 5.10 26.83 3.64
C GLY A 29 4.43 27.00 5.01
N ALA A 30 4.82 28.03 5.76
CA ALA A 30 4.21 28.35 7.05
C ALA A 30 2.70 28.65 6.93
N ALA A 31 2.29 29.40 5.90
CA ALA A 31 0.90 29.71 5.64
C ALA A 31 0.08 28.46 5.30
N VAL A 32 0.61 27.55 4.47
CA VAL A 32 -0.06 26.28 4.13
C VAL A 32 -0.21 25.38 5.36
N VAL A 33 0.84 25.27 6.19
CA VAL A 33 0.79 24.51 7.44
C VAL A 33 -0.22 25.13 8.40
N PHE A 34 -0.20 26.44 8.59
CA PHE A 34 -1.15 27.13 9.45
C PHE A 34 -2.60 26.95 8.98
N ALA A 35 -2.84 27.09 7.68
CA ALA A 35 -4.16 26.86 7.08
C ALA A 35 -4.62 25.40 7.22
N SER A 36 -3.72 24.42 7.10
CA SER A 36 -4.09 23.01 7.29
C SER A 36 -4.51 22.71 8.74
N PHE A 37 -3.83 23.30 9.73
CA PHE A 37 -4.26 23.21 11.13
C PHE A 37 -5.62 23.87 11.36
N LEU A 38 -5.90 25.04 10.76
CA LEU A 38 -7.21 25.68 10.88
C LEU A 38 -8.36 24.81 10.32
N LEU A 39 -8.11 24.04 9.26
CA LEU A 39 -9.08 23.08 8.72
C LEU A 39 -9.33 21.92 9.67
N VAL A 40 -8.29 21.44 10.37
CA VAL A 40 -8.39 20.32 11.31
C VAL A 40 -9.08 20.73 12.62
N VAL A 41 -8.74 21.91 13.17
CA VAL A 41 -9.27 22.39 14.46
C VAL A 41 -10.79 22.58 14.45
N ARG A 42 -11.38 22.91 13.29
CA ARG A 42 -12.84 23.05 13.15
C ARG A 42 -13.61 21.73 13.19
N ARG A 43 -12.92 20.60 13.30
CA ARG A 43 -13.57 19.28 13.31
C ARG A 43 -13.83 18.86 14.75
N GLU A 44 -15.08 19.00 15.17
CA GLU A 44 -15.56 18.33 16.38
C GLU A 44 -15.48 16.82 16.17
N VAL A 45 -14.77 16.14 17.07
CA VAL A 45 -14.80 14.68 17.14
C VAL A 45 -16.17 14.32 17.70
N ALA A 46 -17.09 13.93 16.83
CA ALA A 46 -18.41 13.46 17.26
C ALA A 46 -18.21 12.31 18.27
N PRO A 47 -18.92 12.32 19.43
CA PRO A 47 -18.99 11.16 20.30
C PRO A 47 -19.40 9.94 19.49
N ALA A 48 -18.77 8.79 19.77
CA ALA A 48 -19.06 7.54 19.07
C ALA A 48 -20.43 6.99 19.50
N ASP A 49 -21.51 7.67 19.12
CA ASP A 49 -22.89 7.26 19.40
C ASP A 49 -23.42 6.44 18.23
N GLY A 50 -23.04 5.17 18.22
CA GLY A 50 -23.60 4.16 17.33
C GLY A 50 -23.26 2.78 17.88
N PRO A 51 -24.07 1.74 17.62
CA PRO A 51 -23.67 0.39 17.97
C PRO A 51 -22.30 0.15 17.36
N THR A 52 -21.31 -0.15 18.20
CA THR A 52 -20.01 -0.66 17.78
C THR A 52 -20.29 -1.98 17.08
N THR A 53 -20.58 -1.94 15.78
CA THR A 53 -20.41 -3.08 14.90
C THR A 53 -18.92 -3.37 14.95
N GLY A 54 -18.53 -4.24 15.88
CA GLY A 54 -17.13 -4.45 16.25
C GLY A 54 -16.29 -4.76 15.03
N ASP A 55 -15.05 -4.24 14.98
CA ASP A 55 -13.95 -4.42 14.02
C ASP A 55 -14.27 -5.36 12.85
N GLY A 56 -15.31 -4.99 12.10
CA GLY A 56 -16.03 -5.91 11.24
C GLY A 56 -15.27 -5.93 9.94
N GLY A 57 -14.36 -6.90 9.84
CA GLY A 57 -13.55 -7.17 8.68
C GLY A 57 -14.32 -6.92 7.40
N TYR A 58 -13.90 -5.90 6.65
CA TYR A 58 -14.54 -5.59 5.39
C TYR A 58 -14.03 -6.58 4.35
N VAL A 59 -14.85 -7.58 4.05
CA VAL A 59 -14.64 -8.48 2.92
C VAL A 59 -15.08 -7.74 1.66
N ALA A 60 -14.09 -7.27 0.90
CA ALA A 60 -14.37 -6.59 -0.36
C ALA A 60 -14.96 -7.55 -1.40
N PRO A 61 -15.96 -7.13 -2.19
CA PRO A 61 -16.52 -7.98 -3.22
C PRO A 61 -15.46 -8.25 -4.30
N HIS A 62 -14.99 -9.49 -4.38
CA HIS A 62 -14.00 -9.92 -5.35
C HIS A 62 -14.61 -9.97 -6.75
N ARG A 63 -13.89 -9.40 -7.74
CA ARG A 63 -14.28 -9.44 -9.16
C ARG A 63 -13.25 -10.25 -9.93
N PRO A 64 -13.49 -11.54 -10.22
CA PRO A 64 -12.46 -12.45 -10.74
C PRO A 64 -11.89 -12.01 -12.08
N LEU A 65 -12.70 -11.38 -12.94
CA LEU A 65 -12.23 -10.84 -14.23
C LEU A 65 -11.20 -9.72 -14.03
N LEU A 66 -11.49 -8.76 -13.16
CA LEU A 66 -10.62 -7.61 -12.89
C LEU A 66 -9.37 -8.03 -12.09
N GLY A 67 -9.51 -8.98 -11.17
CA GLY A 67 -8.39 -9.57 -10.45
C GLY A 67 -7.46 -10.36 -11.39
N GLY A 68 -8.04 -11.11 -12.34
CA GLY A 68 -7.30 -11.80 -13.39
C GLY A 68 -6.54 -10.83 -14.29
N LEU A 69 -7.15 -9.72 -14.70
CA LEU A 69 -6.47 -8.66 -15.44
C LEU A 69 -5.32 -8.04 -14.62
N GLY A 70 -5.53 -7.82 -13.32
CA GLY A 70 -4.48 -7.37 -12.40
C GLY A 70 -3.29 -8.33 -12.36
N LEU A 71 -3.55 -9.64 -12.27
CA LEU A 71 -2.51 -10.68 -12.31
C LEU A 71 -1.76 -10.71 -13.64
N LEU A 72 -2.47 -10.59 -14.77
CA LEU A 72 -1.85 -10.50 -16.09
C LEU A 72 -0.96 -9.27 -16.21
N LEU A 73 -1.42 -8.12 -15.72
CA LEU A 73 -0.63 -6.90 -15.68
C LEU A 73 0.61 -7.06 -14.80
N LEU A 74 0.48 -7.67 -13.62
CA LEU A 74 1.61 -7.95 -12.74
C LEU A 74 2.64 -8.86 -13.44
N ALA A 75 2.18 -9.93 -14.09
CA ALA A 75 3.04 -10.85 -14.83
C ALA A 75 3.76 -10.15 -15.99
N PHE A 76 3.05 -9.30 -16.74
CA PHE A 76 3.63 -8.48 -17.80
C PHE A 76 4.71 -7.54 -17.25
N LEU A 77 4.43 -6.82 -16.15
CA LEU A 77 5.38 -5.91 -15.53
C LEU A 77 6.64 -6.63 -15.01
N ILE A 78 6.48 -7.80 -14.39
CA ILE A 78 7.61 -8.64 -13.95
C ILE A 78 8.42 -9.09 -15.17
N TYR A 79 7.76 -9.55 -16.24
CA TYR A 79 8.42 -9.96 -17.47
C TYR A 79 9.22 -8.81 -18.09
N SER A 80 8.62 -7.62 -18.21
CA SER A 80 9.28 -6.41 -18.70
C SER A 80 10.45 -5.99 -17.80
N GLY A 81 10.35 -6.14 -16.48
CA GLY A 81 11.45 -5.80 -15.58
C GLY A 81 12.64 -6.75 -15.65
N ILE A 82 12.41 -8.04 -15.92
CA ILE A 82 13.46 -9.05 -16.03
C ILE A 82 14.10 -9.06 -17.42
N HIS A 83 13.30 -9.00 -18.48
CA HIS A 83 13.77 -9.17 -19.86
C HIS A 83 13.89 -7.85 -20.65
N GLY A 84 13.31 -6.75 -20.14
CA GLY A 84 13.42 -5.44 -20.77
C GLY A 84 14.72 -4.70 -20.44
N SER A 85 14.83 -3.48 -20.97
CA SER A 85 15.97 -2.58 -20.69
C SER A 85 16.12 -2.36 -19.18
N GLN A 86 17.35 -2.37 -18.68
CA GLN A 86 17.62 -2.08 -17.27
C GLN A 86 17.78 -0.58 -17.01
N GLU A 87 17.72 0.24 -18.06
CA GLU A 87 17.63 1.68 -17.94
C GLU A 87 16.24 2.08 -17.45
N ILE A 88 16.18 2.84 -16.35
CA ILE A 88 14.93 3.19 -15.65
C ILE A 88 13.97 3.95 -16.59
N ALA A 89 14.51 4.80 -17.47
CA ALA A 89 13.72 5.62 -18.39
C ALA A 89 13.11 4.82 -19.55
N GLU A 90 13.66 3.66 -19.88
CA GLU A 90 13.22 2.83 -21.02
C GLU A 90 12.35 1.65 -20.59
N ASN A 91 12.32 1.33 -19.30
CA ASN A 91 11.50 0.25 -18.77
C ASN A 91 10.17 0.77 -18.24
N ILE A 92 9.07 0.12 -18.63
CA ILE A 92 7.74 0.46 -18.16
C ILE A 92 7.53 0.14 -16.67
N LEU A 93 8.24 -0.86 -16.13
CA LEU A 93 8.01 -1.36 -14.77
C LEU A 93 8.26 -0.29 -13.69
N PRO A 94 9.41 0.40 -13.63
CA PRO A 94 9.64 1.41 -12.60
C PRO A 94 8.60 2.53 -12.64
N THR A 95 8.25 3.00 -13.84
CA THR A 95 7.21 4.03 -14.01
C THR A 95 5.85 3.55 -13.50
N MET A 96 5.41 2.36 -13.93
CA MET A 96 4.12 1.83 -13.51
C MET A 96 4.06 1.56 -12.01
N PHE A 97 5.10 0.98 -11.42
CA PHE A 97 5.11 0.66 -10.01
C PHE A 97 5.31 1.91 -9.14
N TRP A 98 6.40 2.66 -9.33
CA TRP A 98 6.78 3.76 -8.44
C TRP A 98 5.96 5.03 -8.66
N LEU A 99 5.48 5.31 -9.87
CA LEU A 99 4.67 6.52 -10.11
C LEU A 99 3.18 6.19 -10.04
N ILE A 100 2.71 5.21 -10.80
CA ILE A 100 1.27 4.93 -10.89
C ILE A 100 0.76 4.20 -9.66
N VAL A 101 1.34 3.06 -9.30
CA VAL A 101 0.86 2.23 -8.19
C VAL A 101 1.21 2.85 -6.83
N TRP A 102 2.45 3.32 -6.66
CA TRP A 102 2.94 3.79 -5.37
C TRP A 102 2.46 5.21 -5.03
N ILE A 103 2.34 6.11 -6.01
CA ILE A 103 1.88 7.49 -5.78
C ILE A 103 0.43 7.69 -6.26
N GLY A 104 0.14 7.33 -7.52
CA GLY A 104 -1.15 7.59 -8.15
C GLY A 104 -2.32 6.86 -7.49
N VAL A 105 -2.17 5.57 -7.18
CA VAL A 105 -3.26 4.78 -6.58
C VAL A 105 -3.64 5.29 -5.19
N PRO A 106 -2.72 5.52 -4.22
CA PRO A 106 -3.10 6.10 -2.93
C PRO A 106 -3.81 7.44 -3.03
N ILE A 107 -3.38 8.34 -3.92
CA ILE A 107 -4.06 9.62 -4.17
C ILE A 107 -5.47 9.37 -4.70
N SER A 108 -5.63 8.46 -5.66
CA SER A 108 -6.94 8.10 -6.19
C SER A 108 -7.86 7.51 -5.12
N CYS A 109 -7.32 6.70 -4.19
CA CYS A 109 -8.07 6.19 -3.05
C CYS A 109 -8.46 7.32 -2.08
N GLY A 110 -7.58 8.29 -1.88
CA GLY A 110 -7.87 9.48 -1.05
C GLY A 110 -9.01 10.33 -1.59
N VAL A 111 -9.22 10.37 -2.90
CA VAL A 111 -10.30 11.14 -3.56
C VAL A 111 -11.55 10.29 -3.77
N LEU A 112 -11.40 9.11 -4.37
CA LEU A 112 -12.51 8.25 -4.78
C LEU A 112 -12.97 7.32 -3.66
N GLY A 113 -12.09 6.90 -2.77
CA GLY A 113 -12.31 5.78 -1.85
C GLY A 113 -11.62 4.52 -2.36
N ASP A 114 -11.59 3.47 -1.53
CA ASP A 114 -10.83 2.26 -1.84
C ASP A 114 -11.52 1.36 -2.88
N TRP A 115 -11.15 1.53 -4.15
CA TRP A 115 -11.61 0.74 -5.30
C TRP A 115 -10.68 -0.45 -5.63
N THR A 116 -9.52 -0.50 -4.98
CA THR A 116 -8.41 -1.41 -5.28
C THR A 116 -8.68 -2.90 -5.06
N PRO A 117 -9.61 -3.36 -4.19
CA PRO A 117 -9.84 -4.78 -3.99
C PRO A 117 -10.30 -5.52 -5.25
N TRP A 118 -10.80 -4.81 -6.26
CA TRP A 118 -11.22 -5.41 -7.54
C TRP A 118 -10.06 -5.72 -8.47
N VAL A 119 -8.93 -5.01 -8.35
CA VAL A 119 -7.80 -5.09 -9.30
C VAL A 119 -6.50 -5.57 -8.65
N ASN A 120 -6.43 -5.61 -7.32
CA ASN A 120 -5.21 -5.96 -6.60
C ASN A 120 -4.75 -7.39 -6.97
N PRO A 121 -3.60 -7.55 -7.66
CA PRO A 121 -3.11 -8.86 -8.06
C PRO A 121 -2.71 -9.72 -6.88
N PHE A 122 -2.15 -9.12 -5.82
CA PHE A 122 -1.73 -9.84 -4.61
C PHE A 122 -2.92 -10.36 -3.83
N ALA A 123 -4.02 -9.60 -3.78
CA ALA A 123 -5.29 -10.06 -3.22
C ALA A 123 -5.88 -11.23 -4.00
N THR A 124 -5.84 -11.14 -5.33
CA THR A 124 -6.32 -12.22 -6.21
C THR A 124 -5.48 -13.48 -6.02
N LEU A 125 -4.16 -13.34 -5.91
CA LEU A 125 -3.24 -14.44 -5.67
C LEU A 125 -3.47 -15.12 -4.32
N ALA A 126 -3.61 -14.33 -3.24
CA ALA A 126 -3.89 -14.85 -1.91
C ALA A 126 -5.20 -15.66 -1.89
N ARG A 127 -6.27 -15.16 -2.52
CA ARG A 127 -7.57 -15.85 -2.65
C ARG A 127 -7.49 -17.10 -3.53
N LEU A 128 -6.63 -17.10 -4.56
CA LEU A 128 -6.49 -18.25 -5.45
C LEU A 128 -5.83 -19.44 -4.75
N VAL A 129 -4.87 -19.16 -3.87
CA VAL A 129 -4.10 -20.15 -3.12
C VAL A 129 -4.82 -20.59 -1.83
N ASP A 130 -5.73 -19.76 -1.33
CA ASP A 130 -6.65 -20.10 -0.22
C ASP A 130 -7.68 -21.16 -0.64
N ARG A 131 -7.24 -22.43 -0.66
CA ARG A 131 -8.09 -23.60 -0.89
C ARG A 131 -7.82 -24.65 0.17
N ASP A 132 -8.89 -25.22 0.73
CA ASP A 132 -8.77 -26.23 1.80
C ASP A 132 -7.98 -27.46 1.36
N ASP A 133 -8.12 -27.91 0.12
CA ASP A 133 -7.35 -29.03 -0.43
C ASP A 133 -5.84 -28.76 -0.47
N LEU A 134 -5.46 -27.56 -0.92
CA LEU A 134 -4.05 -27.13 -0.96
C LEU A 134 -3.50 -26.98 0.46
N ARG A 135 -4.30 -26.41 1.35
CA ARG A 135 -3.94 -26.21 2.75
C ARG A 135 -3.75 -27.54 3.49
N GLN A 136 -4.67 -28.49 3.31
CA GLN A 136 -4.54 -29.84 3.88
C GLN A 136 -3.29 -30.56 3.37
N ARG A 137 -2.95 -30.42 2.09
CA ARG A 137 -1.75 -31.06 1.51
C ARG A 137 -0.43 -30.43 1.97
N LEU A 138 -0.38 -29.11 2.13
CA LEU A 138 0.86 -28.37 2.42
C LEU A 138 1.09 -28.14 3.92
N ILE A 139 0.04 -27.90 4.69
CA ILE A 139 0.10 -27.51 6.10
C ILE A 139 -0.47 -28.61 7.01
N GLY A 140 -1.30 -29.51 6.49
CA GLY A 140 -1.85 -30.64 7.26
C GLY A 140 -3.01 -30.27 8.19
N GLY A 141 -3.66 -29.12 8.00
CA GLY A 141 -4.73 -28.66 8.88
C GLY A 141 -5.48 -27.42 8.36
N PRO A 142 -6.43 -26.88 9.16
CA PRO A 142 -7.15 -25.64 8.83
C PRO A 142 -6.24 -24.41 8.90
N ALA A 143 -6.77 -23.24 8.50
CA ALA A 143 -6.02 -21.98 8.54
C ALA A 143 -5.51 -21.69 9.97
N LEU A 144 -4.27 -21.21 10.07
CA LEU A 144 -3.68 -20.76 11.32
C LEU A 144 -4.42 -19.53 11.83
N SER A 145 -4.74 -19.52 13.13
CA SER A 145 -5.32 -18.35 13.78
C SER A 145 -4.34 -17.17 13.74
N TRP A 146 -4.81 -15.98 13.35
CA TRP A 146 -3.98 -14.77 13.36
C TRP A 146 -3.52 -14.44 14.78
N PRO A 147 -2.20 -14.37 15.04
CA PRO A 147 -1.71 -14.03 16.36
C PRO A 147 -2.05 -12.57 16.72
N ARG A 148 -2.63 -12.34 17.90
CA ARG A 148 -3.02 -10.98 18.34
C ARG A 148 -1.83 -10.00 18.38
N TRP A 149 -0.64 -10.48 18.73
CA TRP A 149 0.59 -9.67 18.77
C TRP A 149 1.04 -9.21 17.38
N LEU A 150 0.66 -9.95 16.32
CA LEU A 150 1.06 -9.64 14.96
C LEU A 150 0.30 -8.42 14.42
N GLY A 151 -0.93 -8.18 14.90
CA GLY A 151 -1.69 -6.96 14.62
C GLY A 151 -1.65 -6.58 13.13
N PHE A 152 -1.16 -5.38 12.83
CA PHE A 152 -0.84 -4.88 11.48
C PHE A 152 0.67 -4.81 11.19
N TRP A 153 1.52 -5.38 12.06
CA TRP A 153 2.97 -5.28 11.95
C TRP A 153 3.56 -5.78 10.63
N PRO A 154 3.08 -6.88 10.01
CA PRO A 154 3.59 -7.32 8.72
C PRO A 154 3.41 -6.25 7.64
N ALA A 155 2.21 -5.68 7.52
CA ALA A 155 1.93 -4.62 6.56
C ALA A 155 2.79 -3.38 6.81
N THR A 156 2.95 -2.99 8.08
CA THR A 156 3.78 -1.84 8.48
C THR A 156 5.26 -2.05 8.17
N LEU A 157 5.80 -3.24 8.44
CA LEU A 157 7.20 -3.55 8.18
C LEU A 157 7.50 -3.53 6.68
N ILE A 158 6.63 -4.14 5.86
CA ILE A 158 6.80 -4.15 4.41
C ILE A 158 6.68 -2.72 3.85
N PHE A 159 5.70 -1.94 4.33
CA PHE A 159 5.58 -0.53 3.97
C PHE A 159 6.86 0.25 4.29
N PHE A 160 7.40 0.08 5.50
CA PHE A 160 8.63 0.73 5.92
C PHE A 160 9.81 0.34 5.01
N LEU A 161 9.94 -0.93 4.64
CA LEU A 161 11.00 -1.40 3.74
C LEU A 161 10.87 -0.81 2.33
N VAL A 162 9.66 -0.78 1.76
CA VAL A 162 9.42 -0.21 0.42
C VAL A 162 9.66 1.30 0.42
N ALA A 163 9.13 2.02 1.43
CA ALA A 163 9.35 3.45 1.58
C ALA A 163 10.83 3.80 1.80
N SER A 164 11.54 3.00 2.61
CA SER A 164 13.00 3.15 2.78
C SER A 164 13.74 2.88 1.47
N GLY A 165 13.31 1.88 0.69
CA GLY A 165 13.85 1.61 -0.63
C GLY A 165 13.72 2.82 -1.56
N GLU A 166 12.55 3.44 -1.60
CA GLU A 166 12.29 4.62 -2.42
C GLU A 166 13.11 5.85 -1.99
N LEU A 167 13.10 6.15 -0.68
CA LEU A 167 13.60 7.42 -0.15
C LEU A 167 15.10 7.40 0.17
N ILE A 168 15.62 6.26 0.63
CA ILE A 168 17.03 6.14 1.05
C ILE A 168 17.86 5.53 -0.07
N TYR A 169 17.34 4.49 -0.72
CA TYR A 169 18.08 3.68 -1.69
C TYR A 169 17.52 3.80 -3.12
N ASN A 170 17.03 4.98 -3.48
CA ASN A 170 16.31 5.22 -4.73
C ASN A 170 17.04 4.63 -5.96
N GLY A 171 18.32 4.93 -6.15
CA GLY A 171 19.10 4.50 -7.32
C GLY A 171 19.36 2.98 -7.40
N TRP A 172 19.09 2.23 -6.33
CA TRP A 172 19.14 0.77 -6.33
C TRP A 172 17.73 0.16 -6.41
N ALA A 173 16.79 0.65 -5.59
CA ALA A 173 15.44 0.09 -5.49
C ALA A 173 14.62 0.30 -6.77
N THR A 174 14.83 1.41 -7.49
CA THR A 174 14.10 1.74 -8.72
C THR A 174 14.60 1.01 -9.97
N ARG A 175 15.69 0.24 -9.86
CA ARG A 175 16.18 -0.56 -10.98
C ARG A 175 15.13 -1.59 -11.40
N PRO A 176 14.90 -1.80 -12.72
CA PRO A 176 13.83 -2.69 -13.20
C PRO A 176 13.94 -4.11 -12.64
N ILE A 177 15.13 -4.73 -12.66
CA ILE A 177 15.32 -6.08 -12.12
C ILE A 177 15.04 -6.15 -10.61
N VAL A 178 15.46 -5.15 -9.84
CA VAL A 178 15.27 -5.11 -8.38
C VAL A 178 13.79 -4.97 -8.05
N THR A 179 13.09 -4.08 -8.76
CA THR A 179 11.64 -3.92 -8.63
C THR A 179 10.91 -5.21 -9.02
N ALA A 180 11.29 -5.86 -10.12
CA ALA A 180 10.66 -7.10 -10.58
C ALA A 180 10.81 -8.25 -9.59
N VAL A 181 12.04 -8.47 -9.09
CA VAL A 181 12.32 -9.48 -8.07
C VAL A 181 11.56 -9.17 -6.78
N SER A 182 11.50 -7.90 -6.37
CA SER A 182 10.73 -7.48 -5.19
C SER A 182 9.23 -7.78 -5.35
N LEU A 183 8.66 -7.55 -6.53
CA LEU A 183 7.27 -7.90 -6.84
C LEU A 183 7.02 -9.41 -6.80
N VAL A 184 7.96 -10.23 -7.30
CA VAL A 184 7.88 -11.69 -7.20
C VAL A 184 7.92 -12.14 -5.75
N VAL A 185 8.90 -11.67 -4.98
CA VAL A 185 9.03 -11.98 -3.54
C VAL A 185 7.76 -11.58 -2.80
N TYR A 186 7.24 -10.39 -3.07
CA TYR A 186 6.02 -9.90 -2.43
C TYR A 186 4.77 -10.70 -2.85
N ALA A 187 4.68 -11.14 -4.10
CA ALA A 187 3.65 -12.06 -4.56
C ALA A 187 3.70 -13.39 -3.81
N LEU A 188 4.90 -13.96 -3.60
CA LEU A 188 5.08 -15.18 -2.83
C LEU A 188 4.70 -15.01 -1.35
N ILE A 189 5.10 -13.88 -0.73
CA ILE A 189 4.70 -13.56 0.65
C ILE A 189 3.17 -13.46 0.75
N SER A 190 2.52 -12.83 -0.23
CA SER A 190 1.06 -12.67 -0.24
C SER A 190 0.34 -14.01 -0.46
N ALA A 191 0.85 -14.87 -1.33
CA ALA A 191 0.35 -16.22 -1.54
C ALA A 191 0.49 -17.08 -0.26
N LEU A 192 1.66 -17.01 0.38
CA LEU A 192 1.94 -17.74 1.61
C LEU A 192 1.07 -17.25 2.78
N GLY A 193 0.89 -15.93 2.90
CA GLY A 193 0.01 -15.33 3.90
C GLY A 193 -1.44 -15.79 3.74
N GLY A 194 -1.96 -15.81 2.51
CA GLY A 194 -3.29 -16.33 2.20
C GLY A 194 -3.43 -17.83 2.49
N LEU A 195 -2.41 -18.62 2.16
CA LEU A 195 -2.41 -20.06 2.43
C LEU A 195 -2.42 -20.37 3.94
N LEU A 196 -1.55 -19.72 4.70
CA LEU A 196 -1.35 -19.96 6.13
C LEU A 196 -2.51 -19.44 6.98
N PHE A 197 -2.91 -18.18 6.79
CA PHE A 197 -3.86 -17.49 7.68
C PHE A 197 -5.27 -17.34 7.10
N GLY A 198 -5.47 -17.73 5.84
CA GLY A 198 -6.67 -17.40 5.07
C GLY A 198 -6.54 -16.06 4.36
N ALA A 199 -7.11 -15.96 3.16
CA ALA A 199 -6.97 -14.79 2.30
C ALA A 199 -7.59 -13.53 2.93
N GLU A 200 -8.77 -13.63 3.54
CA GLU A 200 -9.44 -12.45 4.11
C GLU A 200 -8.65 -11.88 5.29
N VAL A 201 -8.22 -12.74 6.20
CA VAL A 201 -7.46 -12.35 7.40
C VAL A 201 -6.12 -11.73 6.99
N TRP A 202 -5.43 -12.31 6.00
CA TRP A 202 -4.20 -11.76 5.45
C TRP A 202 -4.42 -10.40 4.80
N LEU A 203 -5.47 -10.24 3.99
CA LEU A 203 -5.73 -8.97 3.27
C LEU A 203 -6.20 -7.85 4.18
N GLU A 204 -6.85 -8.18 5.28
CA GLU A 204 -7.28 -7.20 6.27
C GLU A 204 -6.12 -6.62 7.08
N ARG A 205 -5.10 -7.43 7.38
CA ARG A 205 -4.09 -7.09 8.41
C ARG A 205 -2.63 -7.19 7.95
N GLY A 206 -2.33 -8.13 7.07
CA GLY A 206 -0.96 -8.46 6.65
C GLY A 206 -0.53 -7.87 5.32
N GLU A 207 -1.44 -7.75 4.35
CA GLU A 207 -1.12 -7.30 2.99
C GLU A 207 -0.99 -5.76 2.94
N MET A 208 0.22 -5.29 2.66
CA MET A 208 0.59 -3.88 2.71
C MET A 208 -0.34 -3.00 1.87
N PHE A 209 -0.58 -3.35 0.60
CA PHE A 209 -1.34 -2.48 -0.30
C PHE A 209 -2.81 -2.41 0.11
N SER A 210 -3.44 -3.55 0.44
CA SER A 210 -4.82 -3.59 0.92
C SER A 210 -4.98 -2.77 2.20
N VAL A 211 -4.05 -2.89 3.16
CA VAL A 211 -4.10 -2.10 4.41
C VAL A 211 -3.88 -0.61 4.13
N LEU A 212 -2.90 -0.27 3.29
CA LEU A 212 -2.57 1.12 2.94
C LEU A 212 -3.74 1.80 2.21
N TRP A 213 -4.19 1.21 1.10
CA TRP A 213 -5.27 1.78 0.28
C TRP A 213 -6.61 1.81 1.01
N ALA A 214 -6.88 0.83 1.89
CA ALA A 214 -8.02 0.90 2.81
C ALA A 214 -7.94 2.12 3.73
N THR A 215 -6.74 2.46 4.21
CA THR A 215 -6.52 3.59 5.13
C THR A 215 -6.75 4.91 4.39
N TRP A 216 -6.15 5.08 3.22
CA TRP A 216 -6.35 6.25 2.36
C TRP A 216 -7.79 6.39 1.87
N GLY A 217 -8.43 5.26 1.52
CA GLY A 217 -9.82 5.18 1.08
C GLY A 217 -10.84 5.73 2.08
N ARG A 218 -10.49 5.85 3.37
CA ARG A 218 -11.37 6.46 4.38
C ARG A 218 -11.63 7.93 4.09
N LEU A 219 -10.70 8.61 3.41
CA LEU A 219 -10.80 10.03 3.05
C LEU A 219 -11.72 10.27 1.84
N GLY A 220 -11.83 9.29 0.94
CA GLY A 220 -12.51 9.45 -0.34
C GLY A 220 -14.00 9.78 -0.28
N TYR A 221 -14.62 10.02 -1.43
CA TYR A 221 -16.06 10.30 -1.47
C TYR A 221 -16.91 9.02 -1.44
N TRP A 222 -16.55 8.02 -2.25
CA TRP A 222 -17.25 6.74 -2.29
C TRP A 222 -16.70 5.78 -1.24
N ARG A 223 -17.49 4.76 -0.91
CA ARG A 223 -17.12 3.73 0.09
C ARG A 223 -16.90 2.35 -0.52
N PHE A 224 -17.41 2.11 -1.73
CA PHE A 224 -17.27 0.84 -2.45
C PHE A 224 -17.64 -0.43 -1.66
N GLY A 225 -18.55 -0.33 -0.69
CA GLY A 225 -18.96 -1.45 0.18
C GLY A 225 -18.37 -1.36 1.60
N ARG A 226 -17.33 -0.54 1.81
CA ARG A 226 -16.77 -0.27 3.13
C ARG A 226 -17.79 0.46 4.02
N PRO A 227 -17.75 0.26 5.34
CA PRO A 227 -18.67 0.95 6.24
C PRO A 227 -18.30 2.44 6.37
N GLY A 228 -19.30 3.28 6.68
CA GLY A 228 -19.20 4.75 6.71
C GLY A 228 -20.14 5.47 5.72
N ARG A 229 -20.26 6.81 5.86
CA ARG A 229 -21.15 7.62 5.02
C ARG A 229 -20.49 7.96 3.67
N ARG A 230 -21.29 8.08 2.60
CA ARG A 230 -20.85 8.58 1.28
C ARG A 230 -20.64 10.10 1.32
N ARG A 231 -19.49 10.52 1.85
CA ARG A 231 -18.98 11.89 1.86
C ARG A 231 -17.46 11.84 2.04
N PHE A 232 -16.77 12.92 1.69
CA PHE A 232 -15.36 13.07 2.08
C PHE A 232 -15.20 12.87 3.59
N LEU A 233 -14.16 12.13 3.97
CA LEU A 233 -13.83 11.77 5.35
C LEU A 233 -14.88 10.91 6.07
N GLY A 234 -15.92 10.42 5.38
CA GLY A 234 -17.06 9.71 5.98
C GLY A 234 -16.76 8.33 6.56
N GLY A 235 -15.54 7.82 6.40
CA GLY A 235 -15.07 6.58 7.04
C GLY A 235 -14.04 6.81 8.13
N VAL A 236 -13.66 8.07 8.39
CA VAL A 236 -12.86 8.42 9.58
C VAL A 236 -13.70 8.25 10.84
N ASP A 237 -15.02 8.42 10.72
CA ASP A 237 -15.99 8.35 11.81
C ASP A 237 -16.21 6.91 12.37
N GLN A 238 -15.54 5.90 11.80
CA GLN A 238 -15.62 4.51 12.28
C GLN A 238 -14.27 3.99 12.77
N PRO A 239 -14.21 3.36 13.96
CA PRO A 239 -13.01 2.69 14.46
C PRO A 239 -12.68 1.44 13.64
N ARG A 240 -11.42 0.98 13.75
CA ARG A 240 -10.85 -0.15 13.02
C ARG A 240 -10.50 -1.29 13.97
#